data_AF-A0AAE1U8B0-F1
#
_entry.id   AF-A0AAE1U8B0-F1
#
_cell.length_a   1.000
_cell.length_b   1.000
_cell.length_c   1.000
_cell.angle_alpha   90.00
_cell.angle_beta   90.00
_cell.angle_gamma   90.00
#
_symmetry.space_group_name_H-M   'P 1'
#
loop_
_entity.id
_entity.type
_entity.pdbx_description
1 polymer ?
#
loop_
_entity_poly.entity_id
_entity_poly.type
_entity_poly.pdbx_seq_one_letter_code
_entity_poly.pdbx_strand_id
1 'polypeptide(L)'
;MDRRVEQDGTLVVERVRKKVDAGVYTCTATNKQGRSATGSVRVEVLVPPKISPISVGERVQAGERVTLTCTVSLGDEPLSITWLWHGTPIGSSNTNPGGLSVVNLNSFNSVLSIELVGPQHAGDFTCLATNAAAATRYTYTLTVHGTALGLTFTTHS
;
A
#
# COMPACT_ATOMS: atom_id res chain seq x y z
N MET A 1 -21.73 -14.21 -20.91
CA MET A 1 -21.78 -12.73 -20.85
C MET A 1 -21.64 -12.32 -19.38
N ASP A 2 -20.85 -11.30 -19.05
CA ASP A 2 -20.56 -10.91 -17.65
C ASP A 2 -21.55 -9.87 -17.07
N ARG A 3 -22.63 -9.59 -17.82
CA ARG A 3 -23.69 -8.65 -17.46
C ARG A 3 -25.04 -9.33 -17.60
N ARG A 4 -25.91 -9.21 -16.59
CA ARG A 4 -27.30 -9.70 -16.64
C ARG A 4 -28.24 -8.72 -15.95
N VAL A 5 -29.48 -8.67 -16.40
CA VAL A 5 -30.55 -7.92 -15.73
C VAL A 5 -31.48 -8.93 -15.05
N GLU A 6 -31.71 -8.74 -13.76
CA GLU A 6 -32.59 -9.58 -12.94
C GLU A 6 -34.07 -9.15 -13.09
N GLN A 7 -35.00 -9.97 -12.60
CA GLN A 7 -36.44 -9.77 -12.82
C GLN A 7 -36.99 -8.49 -12.18
N ASP A 8 -36.31 -7.99 -11.15
CA ASP A 8 -36.62 -6.73 -10.46
C ASP A 8 -36.05 -5.49 -11.17
N GLY A 9 -35.33 -5.67 -12.28
CA GLY A 9 -34.66 -4.60 -13.02
C GLY A 9 -33.22 -4.32 -12.58
N THR A 10 -32.67 -5.09 -11.64
CA THR A 10 -31.29 -4.94 -11.17
C THR A 10 -30.29 -5.38 -12.23
N LEU A 11 -29.33 -4.52 -12.60
CA LEU A 11 -28.21 -4.88 -13.45
C LEU A 11 -27.07 -5.45 -12.59
N VAL A 12 -26.70 -6.70 -12.83
CA VAL A 12 -25.56 -7.38 -12.19
C VAL A 12 -24.40 -7.47 -13.17
N VAL A 13 -23.24 -6.98 -12.75
CA VAL A 13 -21.97 -7.09 -13.46
C VAL A 13 -20.97 -7.81 -12.56
N GLU A 14 -20.55 -9.02 -12.94
CA GLU A 14 -19.75 -9.86 -12.05
C GLU A 14 -18.25 -9.53 -12.13
N ARG A 15 -17.63 -9.70 -13.32
CA ARG A 15 -16.21 -9.43 -13.53
C ARG A 15 -16.01 -8.00 -14.05
N VAL A 16 -16.09 -7.06 -13.13
CA VAL A 16 -15.96 -5.63 -13.42
C VAL A 16 -14.56 -5.30 -13.94
N ARG A 17 -14.49 -4.72 -15.13
CA ARG A 17 -13.27 -4.29 -15.81
C ARG A 17 -13.35 -2.81 -16.16
N LYS A 18 -12.40 -2.03 -15.65
CA LYS A 18 -12.37 -0.56 -15.81
C LYS A 18 -12.59 -0.09 -17.25
N LYS A 19 -11.94 -0.72 -18.23
CA LYS A 19 -12.01 -0.32 -19.64
C LYS A 19 -13.40 -0.49 -20.27
N VAL A 20 -14.20 -1.43 -19.77
CA VAL A 20 -15.45 -1.86 -20.44
C VAL A 20 -16.68 -1.52 -19.60
N ASP A 21 -16.57 -1.59 -18.28
CA ASP A 21 -17.69 -1.46 -17.36
C ASP A 21 -17.82 -0.07 -16.71
N ALA A 22 -16.81 0.80 -16.83
CA ALA A 22 -16.96 2.20 -16.44
C ALA A 22 -17.76 2.98 -17.49
N GLY A 23 -18.68 3.84 -17.06
CA GLY A 23 -19.54 4.59 -17.99
C GLY A 23 -20.87 5.02 -17.38
N VAL A 24 -21.74 5.58 -18.20
CA VAL A 24 -23.10 5.95 -17.81
C VAL A 24 -24.03 4.79 -18.09
N TYR A 25 -24.77 4.36 -17.07
CA TYR A 25 -25.81 3.35 -17.16
C TYR A 25 -27.17 4.03 -17.04
N THR A 26 -28.08 3.72 -17.96
CA THR A 26 -29.44 4.28 -17.98
C THR A 26 -30.45 3.18 -17.76
N CYS A 27 -31.27 3.34 -16.73
CA CYS A 27 -32.44 2.49 -16.48
C CYS A 27 -33.67 3.18 -17.06
N THR A 28 -34.42 2.45 -17.88
CA THR A 28 -35.69 2.92 -18.47
C THR A 28 -36.81 2.02 -17.98
N ALA A 29 -37.72 2.56 -17.17
CA ALA A 29 -38.91 1.85 -16.71
C ALA A 29 -40.11 2.29 -17.54
N THR A 30 -40.86 1.33 -18.09
CA THR A 30 -42.05 1.61 -18.92
C THR A 30 -43.26 0.93 -18.31
N ASN A 31 -44.36 1.67 -18.16
CA ASN A 31 -45.61 1.11 -17.66
C ASN A 31 -46.45 0.46 -18.79
N LYS A 32 -47.52 -0.24 -18.42
CA LYS A 32 -48.41 -0.92 -19.38
C LYS A 32 -49.10 0.02 -20.38
N GLN A 33 -49.14 1.32 -20.09
CA GLN A 33 -49.74 2.35 -20.94
C GLN A 33 -48.71 3.01 -21.88
N GLY A 34 -47.46 2.52 -21.90
CA GLY A 34 -46.39 3.05 -22.74
C GLY A 34 -45.73 4.33 -22.22
N ARG A 35 -46.03 4.76 -20.99
CA ARG A 35 -45.31 5.88 -20.36
C ARG A 35 -43.99 5.36 -19.80
N SER A 36 -42.89 6.02 -20.14
CA SER A 36 -41.55 5.68 -19.68
C SER A 36 -40.95 6.75 -18.78
N ALA A 37 -40.19 6.32 -17.78
CA ALA A 37 -39.30 7.17 -16.99
C ALA A 37 -37.87 6.63 -17.08
N THR A 38 -36.90 7.54 -17.14
CA THR A 38 -35.48 7.20 -17.28
C THR A 38 -34.66 7.80 -16.16
N GLY A 39 -33.75 7.02 -15.60
CA GLY A 39 -32.72 7.48 -14.67
C GLY A 39 -31.34 7.04 -15.14
N SER A 40 -30.34 7.90 -14.98
CA SER A 40 -28.96 7.61 -15.38
C SER A 40 -28.01 7.75 -14.18
N VAL A 41 -27.03 6.86 -14.11
CA VAL A 41 -25.95 6.88 -13.11
C VAL A 41 -24.60 6.72 -13.81
N ARG A 42 -23.59 7.44 -13.33
CA ARG A 42 -22.21 7.26 -13.78
C ARG A 42 -21.52 6.26 -12.84
N VAL A 43 -21.04 5.17 -13.41
CA VAL A 43 -20.26 4.15 -12.72
C VAL A 43 -18.79 4.37 -13.03
N GLU A 44 -18.00 4.54 -11.97
CA GLU A 44 -16.55 4.60 -12.04
C GLU A 44 -15.96 3.31 -11.46
N VAL A 45 -14.92 2.80 -12.11
CA VAL A 45 -14.24 1.58 -11.70
C VAL A 45 -12.79 1.96 -11.40
N LEU A 46 -12.38 1.71 -10.17
CA LEU A 46 -11.06 2.10 -9.68
C LEU A 46 -10.13 0.88 -9.58
N VAL A 47 -8.84 1.11 -9.84
CA VAL A 47 -7.78 0.11 -9.76
C VAL A 47 -7.08 0.25 -8.42
N PRO A 48 -7.03 -0.82 -7.60
CA PRO A 48 -6.35 -0.77 -6.31
C PRO A 48 -4.83 -0.63 -6.46
N PRO A 49 -4.12 -0.15 -5.42
CA PRO A 49 -2.67 0.00 -5.48
C PRO A 49 -1.98 -1.36 -5.54
N LYS A 50 -0.89 -1.47 -6.31
CA LYS A 50 -0.02 -2.64 -6.39
C LYS A 50 1.41 -2.25 -6.05
N ILE A 51 1.91 -2.73 -4.92
CA ILE A 51 3.27 -2.44 -4.44
C ILE A 51 4.25 -3.42 -5.09
N SER A 52 5.36 -2.91 -5.62
CA SER A 52 6.49 -3.73 -6.09
C SER A 52 7.21 -4.38 -4.92
N PRO A 53 7.79 -5.58 -5.08
CA PRO A 53 8.55 -6.22 -4.02
C PRO A 53 9.66 -5.32 -3.48
N ILE A 54 9.67 -5.15 -2.16
CA ILE A 54 10.71 -4.42 -1.44
C ILE A 54 11.80 -5.43 -1.10
N SER A 55 13.06 -5.09 -1.42
CA SER A 55 14.22 -5.88 -1.04
C SER A 55 15.39 -4.96 -0.73
N VAL A 56 16.17 -5.34 0.27
CA VAL A 56 17.53 -4.86 0.49
C VAL A 56 18.46 -6.07 0.48
N GLY A 57 19.76 -5.83 0.29
CA GLY A 57 20.76 -6.90 0.14
C GLY A 57 20.64 -7.98 1.22
N GLU A 58 21.07 -9.21 0.89
CA GLU A 58 20.82 -10.41 1.71
C GLU A 58 21.39 -10.35 3.15
N ARG A 59 22.34 -9.46 3.42
CA ARG A 59 23.03 -9.38 4.71
C ARG A 59 23.30 -7.94 5.10
N VAL A 60 22.44 -7.39 5.95
CA VAL A 60 22.65 -6.06 6.57
C VAL A 60 23.45 -6.22 7.86
N GLN A 61 24.56 -5.49 7.96
CA GLN A 61 25.39 -5.46 9.15
C GLN A 61 25.09 -4.25 10.05
N ALA A 62 25.34 -4.41 11.35
CA ALA A 62 25.24 -3.30 12.26
C ALA A 62 26.22 -2.17 11.90
N GLY A 63 25.74 -0.92 11.90
CA GLY A 63 26.48 0.28 11.50
C GLY A 63 26.35 0.65 10.02
N GLU A 64 25.74 -0.20 9.19
CA GLU A 64 25.48 0.14 7.78
C GLU A 64 24.29 1.09 7.62
N ARG A 65 24.27 1.79 6.48
CA ARG A 65 23.11 2.55 6.02
C ARG A 65 22.18 1.62 5.22
N VAL A 66 20.89 1.63 5.54
CA VAL A 66 19.87 0.87 4.81
C VAL A 66 18.79 1.80 4.27
N THR A 67 18.34 1.51 3.05
CA THR A 67 17.26 2.24 2.39
C THR A 67 16.22 1.26 1.86
N LEU A 68 14.98 1.39 2.31
CA LEU A 68 13.82 0.66 1.82
C LEU A 68 13.01 1.58 0.90
N THR A 69 12.82 1.16 -0.34
CA THR A 69 12.02 1.90 -1.32
C THR A 69 10.70 1.20 -1.53
N CYS A 70 9.60 1.93 -1.30
CA CYS A 70 8.27 1.48 -1.65
C CYS A 70 7.82 2.15 -2.94
N THR A 71 7.57 1.33 -3.96
CA THR A 71 7.09 1.78 -5.27
C THR A 71 5.74 1.15 -5.56
N VAL A 72 4.74 1.98 -5.82
CA VAL A 72 3.44 1.57 -6.33
C VAL A 72 3.55 1.47 -7.86
N SER A 73 3.48 0.24 -8.38
CA SER A 73 3.59 -0.06 -9.83
C SER A 73 2.30 0.17 -10.62
N LEU A 74 1.16 0.16 -9.93
CA LEU A 74 -0.17 0.35 -10.52
C LEU A 74 -1.12 0.86 -9.44
N GLY A 75 -2.10 1.68 -9.81
CA GLY A 75 -3.15 2.15 -8.92
C GLY A 75 -3.70 3.48 -9.42
N ASP A 76 -4.98 3.75 -9.17
CA ASP A 76 -5.56 5.05 -9.48
C ASP A 76 -5.31 6.06 -8.36
N GLU A 77 -5.05 7.31 -8.75
CA GLU A 77 -4.92 8.43 -7.83
C GLU A 77 -6.29 8.89 -7.26
N PRO A 78 -6.30 9.58 -6.10
CA PRO A 78 -5.15 9.91 -5.25
C PRO A 78 -4.61 8.70 -4.48
N LEU A 79 -3.28 8.56 -4.50
CA LEU A 79 -2.55 7.53 -3.76
C LEU A 79 -1.87 8.15 -2.53
N SER A 80 -1.87 7.41 -1.42
CA SER A 80 -1.10 7.73 -0.23
C SER A 80 -0.21 6.56 0.16
N ILE A 81 1.03 6.84 0.55
CA ILE A 81 1.98 5.85 1.03
C ILE A 81 2.34 6.17 2.48
N THR A 82 2.27 5.17 3.36
CA THR A 82 2.63 5.27 4.77
C THR A 82 3.51 4.09 5.16
N TRP A 83 4.58 4.36 5.90
CA TRP A 83 5.41 3.32 6.48
C TRP A 83 4.96 2.97 7.88
N LEU A 84 4.92 1.67 8.18
CA LEU A 84 4.56 1.11 9.46
C LEU A 84 5.74 0.31 10.02
N TRP A 85 5.98 0.45 11.31
CA TRP A 85 6.85 -0.40 12.10
C TRP A 85 5.99 -1.30 12.97
N HIS A 86 6.05 -2.62 12.78
CA HIS A 86 5.23 -3.59 13.55
C HIS A 86 3.73 -3.24 13.56
N GLY A 87 3.23 -2.69 12.44
CA GLY A 87 1.84 -2.31 12.26
C GLY A 87 1.48 -0.90 12.75
N THR A 88 2.36 -0.18 13.46
CA THR A 88 2.12 1.21 13.87
C THR A 88 2.77 2.21 12.91
N PRO A 89 2.11 3.34 12.58
CA PRO A 89 2.71 4.32 11.68
C PRO A 89 3.97 4.95 12.27
N ILE A 90 5.04 5.00 11.46
CA ILE A 90 6.28 5.67 11.83
C ILE A 90 6.00 7.17 12.04
N GLY A 91 6.43 7.71 13.19
CA GLY A 91 6.20 9.10 13.58
C GLY A 91 4.89 9.36 14.33
N SER A 92 3.99 8.38 14.46
CA SER A 92 2.73 8.52 15.22
C SER A 92 2.84 8.18 16.70
N SER A 93 3.90 7.49 17.13
CA SER A 93 4.09 7.03 18.50
C SER A 93 5.57 6.86 18.85
N ASN A 94 5.85 6.72 20.15
CA ASN A 94 7.20 6.50 20.69
C ASN A 94 7.67 5.04 20.57
N THR A 95 6.92 4.15 19.92
CA THR A 95 7.29 2.73 19.79
C THR A 95 8.24 2.44 18.62
N ASN A 96 8.52 3.46 17.80
CA ASN A 96 9.41 3.33 16.66
C ASN A 96 10.87 3.38 17.12
N PRO A 97 11.78 2.56 16.55
CA PRO A 97 13.20 2.75 16.80
C PRO A 97 13.63 4.14 16.31
N GLY A 98 14.59 4.75 17.02
CA GLY A 98 15.13 6.05 16.62
C GLY A 98 15.92 5.97 15.32
N GLY A 99 16.12 7.10 14.64
CA GLY A 99 16.95 7.15 13.42
C GLY A 99 16.28 6.67 12.14
N LEU A 100 14.96 6.44 12.15
CA LEU A 100 14.15 6.22 10.95
C LEU A 100 13.83 7.56 10.27
N SER A 101 14.09 7.66 8.97
CA SER A 101 13.74 8.82 8.16
C SER A 101 12.84 8.42 6.99
N VAL A 102 11.65 9.00 6.90
CA VAL A 102 10.69 8.75 5.82
C VAL A 102 10.61 9.97 4.91
N VAL A 103 10.78 9.74 3.61
CA VAL A 103 10.64 10.76 2.57
C VAL A 103 9.65 10.27 1.51
N ASN A 104 8.53 10.98 1.38
CA ASN A 104 7.58 10.77 0.29
C ASN A 104 8.05 11.57 -0.93
N LEU A 105 8.47 10.88 -1.99
CA LEU A 105 8.97 11.51 -3.21
C LEU A 105 7.82 11.98 -4.09
N ASN A 106 6.76 11.16 -4.20
CA ASN A 106 5.51 11.45 -4.89
C ASN A 106 4.42 10.45 -4.44
N SER A 107 3.22 10.52 -5.04
CA SER A 107 2.09 9.62 -4.72
C SER A 107 2.38 8.12 -4.95
N PHE A 108 3.39 7.79 -5.75
CA PHE A 108 3.75 6.41 -6.12
C PHE A 108 5.05 5.91 -5.47
N ASN A 109 5.86 6.79 -4.86
CA ASN A 109 7.17 6.43 -4.34
C ASN A 109 7.44 7.06 -2.97
N SER A 110 7.83 6.22 -2.02
CA SER A 110 8.27 6.63 -0.68
C SER A 110 9.51 5.85 -0.29
N VAL A 111 10.42 6.53 0.40
CA VAL A 111 11.69 5.97 0.84
C VAL A 111 11.77 6.04 2.35
N LEU A 112 12.17 4.94 2.97
CA LEU A 112 12.52 4.86 4.38
C LEU A 112 14.02 4.57 4.47
N SER A 113 14.78 5.43 5.15
CA SER A 113 16.21 5.26 5.37
C SER A 113 16.57 5.18 6.86
N ILE A 114 17.63 4.43 7.12
CA ILE A 114 18.26 4.25 8.43
C ILE A 114 19.75 4.48 8.24
N GLU A 115 20.29 5.54 8.84
CA GLU A 115 21.69 5.94 8.64
C GLU A 115 22.68 4.97 9.29
N LEU A 116 22.35 4.52 10.51
CA LEU A 116 23.17 3.61 11.31
C LEU A 116 22.28 2.49 11.84
N VAL A 117 22.23 1.38 11.12
CA VAL A 117 21.41 0.23 11.51
C VAL A 117 22.01 -0.45 12.75
N GLY A 118 21.27 -0.44 13.85
CA GLY A 118 21.51 -1.31 15.01
C GLY A 118 20.47 -2.43 15.18
N PRO A 119 20.67 -3.35 16.14
CA PRO A 119 19.76 -4.46 16.44
C PRO A 119 18.31 -4.05 16.70
N GLN A 120 18.08 -2.83 17.21
CA GLN A 120 16.75 -2.29 17.48
C GLN A 120 15.90 -2.04 16.24
N HIS A 121 16.50 -2.00 15.05
CA HIS A 121 15.78 -1.85 13.78
C HIS A 121 15.42 -3.21 13.16
N ALA A 122 15.83 -4.33 13.76
CA ALA A 122 15.47 -5.64 13.28
C ALA A 122 13.98 -5.91 13.51
N GLY A 123 13.23 -6.18 12.44
CA GLY A 123 11.78 -6.33 12.51
C GLY A 123 11.07 -6.04 11.20
N ASP A 124 9.75 -5.95 11.29
CA ASP A 124 8.86 -5.85 10.13
C ASP A 124 8.54 -4.41 9.76
N PHE A 125 9.11 -3.96 8.64
CA PHE A 125 8.75 -2.72 7.98
C PHE A 125 7.67 -2.98 6.95
N THR A 126 6.52 -2.34 7.10
CA THR A 126 5.40 -2.49 6.16
C THR A 126 5.17 -1.18 5.43
N CYS A 127 5.23 -1.23 4.10
CA CYS A 127 4.68 -0.16 3.28
C CYS A 127 3.18 -0.38 3.10
N LEU A 128 2.39 0.62 3.45
CA LEU A 128 0.94 0.69 3.24
C LEU A 128 0.66 1.72 2.14
N ALA A 129 0.12 1.27 1.02
CA ALA A 129 -0.36 2.13 -0.06
C ALA A 129 -1.89 2.11 -0.11
N THR A 130 -2.53 3.28 -0.18
CA THR A 130 -3.99 3.40 -0.17
C THR A 130 -4.50 4.27 -1.31
N ASN A 131 -5.65 3.91 -1.86
CA ASN A 131 -6.49 4.79 -2.67
C ASN A 131 -7.98 4.52 -2.37
N ALA A 132 -8.87 5.17 -3.10
CA ALA A 132 -10.31 4.99 -2.93
C ALA A 132 -10.84 3.57 -3.25
N ALA A 133 -10.08 2.74 -3.96
CA ALA A 133 -10.44 1.35 -4.22
C ALA A 133 -10.06 0.42 -3.07
N ALA A 134 -8.83 0.53 -2.56
CA ALA A 134 -8.32 -0.37 -1.52
C ALA A 134 -7.08 0.17 -0.80
N ALA A 135 -6.76 -0.51 0.30
CA ALA A 135 -5.47 -0.45 0.98
C ALA A 135 -4.68 -1.73 0.72
N THR A 136 -3.46 -1.59 0.20
CA THR A 136 -2.53 -2.69 -0.11
C THR A 136 -1.28 -2.55 0.73
N ARG A 137 -0.69 -3.69 1.13
CA ARG A 137 0.48 -3.74 2.01
C ARG A 137 1.59 -4.61 1.42
N TYR A 138 2.83 -4.22 1.66
CA TYR A 138 3.99 -5.08 1.46
C TYR A 138 4.89 -5.00 2.69
N THR A 139 5.21 -6.14 3.27
CA THR A 139 6.05 -6.24 4.48
C THR A 139 7.41 -6.79 4.12
N TYR A 140 8.45 -6.12 4.60
CA TYR A 140 9.84 -6.56 4.52
C TYR A 140 10.39 -6.72 5.94
N THR A 141 10.89 -7.91 6.24
CA THR A 141 11.53 -8.22 7.52
C THR A 141 13.01 -7.90 7.44
N LEU A 142 13.46 -6.87 8.16
CA LEU A 142 14.87 -6.51 8.25
C LEU A 142 15.57 -7.37 9.31
N THR A 143 16.59 -8.11 8.90
CA THR A 143 17.49 -8.82 9.82
C THR A 143 18.83 -8.10 9.92
N VAL A 144 19.26 -7.79 11.14
CA VAL A 144 20.53 -7.09 11.39
C VAL A 144 21.54 -8.07 11.98
N HIS A 145 22.69 -8.20 11.32
CA HIS A 145 23.80 -9.02 11.80
C HIS A 145 24.80 -8.17 12.58
N GLY A 146 25.12 -8.59 13.80
CA GLY A 146 26.21 -7.99 14.57
C GLY A 146 27.55 -8.62 14.22
N THR A 147 28.58 -7.80 14.04
CA THR A 147 29.89 -8.15 14.58
C THR A 147 29.91 -7.67 16.02
N ALA A 148 30.13 -8.58 16.98
CA ALA A 148 30.51 -8.15 18.31
C ALA A 148 31.81 -7.34 18.15
N LEU A 149 31.72 -6.01 18.19
CA LEU A 149 32.89 -5.22 18.54
C LEU A 149 33.26 -5.71 19.94
N GLY A 150 34.31 -6.52 20.01
CA GLY A 150 34.84 -7.04 21.24
C GLY A 150 35.22 -5.87 22.13
N LEU A 151 34.30 -5.45 22.99
CA LEU A 151 34.61 -4.64 24.15
C LEU A 151 35.35 -5.56 25.11
N THR A 152 36.65 -5.74 24.89
CA THR A 152 37.54 -6.29 25.91
C THR A 152 37.64 -5.25 27.00
N PHE A 153 36.87 -5.42 28.07
CA PHE A 153 37.07 -4.68 29.30
C PHE A 153 38.39 -5.16 29.92
N THR A 154 39.48 -4.43 29.69
CA THR A 154 40.70 -4.62 30.47
C THR A 154 40.50 -3.95 31.83
N THR A 155 40.22 -4.75 32.86
CA THR A 155 40.31 -4.28 34.24
C THR A 155 41.78 -3.95 34.53
N HIS A 156 42.10 -2.66 34.72
CA HIS A 156 43.37 -2.28 35.35
C HIS A 156 43.21 -2.45 36.86
N SER A 157 44.05 -3.34 37.42
CA SER A 157 44.28 -3.51 38.86
C SER A 157 45.26 -2.47 39.38
#